data_AF-A0A2N9F4R8-F1
#
_entry.id   AF-A0A2N9F4R8-F1
#
_cell.length_a   1.000
_cell.length_b   1.000
_cell.length_c   1.000
_cell.angle_alpha   90.00
_cell.angle_beta   90.00
_cell.angle_gamma   90.00
#
_symmetry.space_group_name_H-M   'P 1'
#
loop_
_entity.id
_entity.type
_entity.pdbx_description
1 polymer ?
#
loop_
_entity_poly.entity_id
_entity_poly.type
_entity_poly.pdbx_seq_one_letter_code
_entity_poly.pdbx_strand_id
1 'polypeptide(L)' 'MNMVMENAEIPENANEHCPGPQAESAGKSDSCQGCPNQGACLTAPKGPDPEDNM' A
#
# COMPACT_ATOMS: atom_id res chain seq x y z
N MET A 1 9.67 -21.30 8.61
CA MET A 1 8.44 -20.61 8.18
C MET A 1 8.83 -19.19 7.82
N ASN A 2 8.87 -18.88 6.53
CA ASN A 2 9.43 -17.64 6.00
C ASN A 2 8.74 -16.40 6.61
N MET A 3 9.47 -15.72 7.48
CA MET A 3 9.25 -14.33 7.84
C MET A 3 9.69 -13.50 6.62
N VAL A 4 8.75 -13.13 5.77
CA VAL A 4 8.91 -11.95 4.90
C VAL A 4 8.26 -10.77 5.62
N MET A 5 8.89 -10.37 6.73
CA MET A 5 8.83 -9.00 7.22
C MET A 5 9.90 -8.21 6.45
N GLU A 6 9.61 -6.93 6.20
CA GLU A 6 10.36 -5.95 5.40
C GLU A 6 10.26 -6.04 3.85
N ASN A 7 9.75 -4.95 3.25
CA ASN A 7 9.83 -4.53 1.83
C ASN A 7 8.79 -4.99 0.78
N ALA A 8 7.77 -5.77 1.10
CA ALA A 8 6.77 -6.21 0.09
C ALA A 8 5.43 -5.46 0.14
N GLU A 9 5.39 -4.22 0.64
CA GLU A 9 4.13 -3.45 0.67
C GLU A 9 3.70 -3.03 -0.75
N ILE A 10 4.69 -2.80 -1.61
CA ILE A 10 4.48 -2.43 -3.01
C ILE A 10 4.72 -3.69 -3.85
N PRO A 11 3.68 -4.30 -4.45
CA PRO A 11 3.88 -5.46 -5.31
C PRO A 11 4.71 -5.07 -6.55
N GLU A 12 5.42 -6.03 -7.13
CA GLU A 12 6.25 -5.81 -8.34
C GLU A 12 5.45 -5.27 -9.55
N ASN A 13 4.13 -5.39 -9.51
CA ASN A 13 3.22 -4.89 -10.53
C ASN A 13 2.65 -3.50 -10.24
N ALA A 14 3.08 -2.86 -9.15
CA ALA A 14 2.73 -1.48 -8.85
C ALA A 14 3.59 -0.51 -9.67
N ASN A 15 3.06 0.69 -9.87
CA ASN A 15 3.75 1.76 -10.58
C ASN A 15 5.01 2.22 -9.81
N GLU A 16 6.01 2.75 -10.52
CA GLU A 16 7.29 3.21 -9.94
C GLU A 16 7.11 4.30 -8.85
N HIS A 17 5.98 5.00 -8.87
CA HIS A 17 5.62 6.03 -7.88
C HIS A 17 4.50 5.60 -6.93
N CYS A 18 4.26 4.30 -6.79
CA CYS A 18 3.23 3.79 -5.90
C CYS A 18 3.48 4.33 -4.47
N PRO A 19 2.51 5.04 -3.86
CA PRO A 19 2.70 5.59 -2.51
C PRO A 19 2.73 4.50 -1.43
N GLY A 20 2.38 3.26 -1.78
CA GLY A 20 2.25 2.13 -0.87
C GLY A 20 0.81 1.93 -0.38
N PRO A 21 0.44 0.70 0.03
CA PRO A 21 -0.91 0.37 0.47
C PRO A 21 -1.27 1.00 1.82
N GLN A 22 -0.27 1.36 2.64
CA GLN A 22 -0.48 2.04 3.92
C GLN A 22 -0.64 3.56 3.77
N ALA A 23 -0.31 4.13 2.60
CA ALA A 23 -0.41 5.55 2.40
C ALA A 23 -1.87 6.02 2.38
N GLU A 24 -2.14 7.21 2.89
CA GLU A 24 -3.47 7.78 2.82
C GLU A 24 -3.95 8.04 1.39
N SER A 25 -2.99 8.25 0.49
CA SER A 25 -3.18 8.45 -0.94
C SER A 25 -3.21 7.12 -1.72
N ALA A 26 -3.10 5.96 -1.06
CA ALA A 26 -3.20 4.64 -1.68
C ALA A 26 -4.52 4.50 -2.45
N GLY A 27 -4.44 4.12 -3.73
CA GLY A 27 -5.58 3.96 -4.61
C GLY A 27 -6.24 5.28 -5.05
N LYS A 28 -5.91 6.42 -4.43
CA LYS A 28 -6.48 7.76 -4.72
C LYS A 28 -5.52 8.67 -5.51
N SER A 29 -4.22 8.46 -5.36
CA SER A 29 -3.19 9.23 -6.05
C SER A 29 -3.18 8.97 -7.55
N ASP A 30 -2.72 9.96 -8.33
CA ASP A 30 -2.41 9.79 -9.75
C ASP A 30 -1.42 8.63 -9.99
N SER A 31 -0.50 8.40 -9.03
CA SER A 31 0.42 7.26 -9.06
C SER A 31 -0.27 5.90 -8.99
N CYS A 32 -1.53 5.83 -8.55
CA CYS A 32 -2.33 4.61 -8.54
C CYS A 32 -3.20 4.46 -9.79
N GLN A 33 -3.23 5.48 -10.67
CA GLN A 33 -4.00 5.42 -11.91
C GLN A 33 -3.38 4.38 -12.85
N GLY A 34 -4.17 3.42 -13.32
CA GLY A 34 -3.70 2.30 -14.13
C GLY A 34 -3.06 1.15 -13.34
N CYS A 35 -2.97 1.27 -12.01
CA CYS A 35 -2.49 0.19 -11.14
C CYS A 35 -3.60 -0.88 -11.01
N PRO A 36 -3.33 -2.17 -11.33
CA PRO A 36 -4.37 -3.22 -11.26
C PRO A 36 -4.90 -3.45 -9.85
N ASN A 37 -4.12 -3.06 -8.85
CA ASN A 37 -4.42 -3.13 -7.42
C ASN A 37 -4.97 -1.80 -6.86
N GLN A 38 -5.33 -0.81 -7.70
CA GLN A 38 -5.91 0.47 -7.26
C GLN A 38 -7.13 0.27 -6.35
N GLY A 39 -8.09 -0.58 -6.77
CA GLY A 39 -9.29 -0.86 -5.98
C GLY A 39 -8.97 -1.52 -4.63
N ALA A 40 -8.00 -2.44 -4.63
CA ALA A 40 -7.53 -3.06 -3.40
C ALA A 40 -6.89 -2.02 -2.47
N CYS A 41 -6.05 -1.13 -3.00
CA CYS A 41 -5.43 -0.04 -2.23
C CYS A 41 -6.45 1.00 -1.71
N LEU A 42 -7.56 1.23 -2.43
CA LEU A 42 -8.64 2.11 -1.99
C LEU A 42 -9.40 1.57 -0.77
N THR A 43 -9.60 0.25 -0.73
CA THR A 43 -10.35 -0.43 0.34
C THR A 43 -9.44 -1.04 1.40
N ALA A 44 -8.13 -1.09 1.14
CA ALA A 44 -7.16 -1.67 2.04
C ALA A 44 -7.30 -0.96 3.40
N PRO A 45 -7.41 -1.72 4.50
CA PRO A 45 -7.32 -1.13 5.81
C PRO A 45 -5.95 -0.47 5.88
N LYS A 46 -5.93 0.85 6.05
CA LYS A 46 -4.71 1.54 6.46
C LYS A 46 -4.23 0.81 7.71
N GLY A 47 -2.94 0.45 7.74
CA GLY A 47 -2.37 -0.28 8.86
C GLY A 47 -2.70 0.44 10.18
N PRO A 48 -2.73 -0.29 11.32
CA PRO A 48 -2.91 0.35 12.61
C PRO A 48 -1.91 1.50 12.69
N ASP A 49 -2.43 2.71 12.90
CA ASP A 49 -1.60 3.90 12.99
C ASP A 49 -0.52 3.63 14.06
N PRO A 50 0.75 4.00 13.84
CA PRO A 50 1.80 3.81 14.83
C PRO A 50 1.50 4.50 16.18
N GLU A 51 0.44 5.31 16.31
CA GLU A 51 -0.10 5.76 17.62
C GLU A 51 -0.82 4.69 18.45
N ASP A 52 -1.22 3.54 17.87
CA ASP A 52 -1.99 2.48 18.57
C ASP A 52 -1.10 1.60 19.49
N ASN A 53 0.20 1.90 19.60
CA ASN A 53 1.14 1.27 20.55
C ASN A 53 1.72 2.27 21.57
N MET A 54 0.90 3.20 22.10
CA MET A 54 1.23 3.94 23.33
C MET A 54 0.76 3.20 24.59
#